data_AF-A0A949YL11-F1
#
_entry.id   AF-A0A949YL11-F1
#
_cell.length_a   1.000
_cell.length_b   1.000
_cell.length_c   1.000
_cell.angle_alpha   90.00
_cell.angle_beta   90.00
_cell.angle_gamma   90.00
#
_symmetry.space_group_name_H-M   'P 1'
#
loop_
_entity.id
_entity.type
_entity.pdbx_description
1 polymer ?
#
loop_
_entity_poly.entity_id
_entity_poly.type
_entity_poly.pdbx_seq_one_letter_code
_entity_poly.pdbx_strand_id
1 'polypeptide(L)'
;MELRESLSAGTCTQVRIELKAEGLFRPGLSSGALAADATMPKPLALDVQTRLVFTERLLGSGAAPGGAGGRRQSESGSAARPASRGKAVRWVTQAAAAINGEVRPTASVLRPGLSLLVAERAAAAVVVVSPAGPMTRSELELVQGLGDPLTLADFLPREPVAKGRTWKLPESAVVALTGYDAVKSSTMEATLEQLDEAAARVRLKGEVQGSALGGAGTITCEGFLNFDRKAGLVDRLEVNRVESRQPGPVEAGLDVKSTLTVLRRPARLAPELDDAAVANLTLDTSPQRQLLQLISPDGKYNLLHDRQWHTYWDDPKLIVLKRLDKGKVVAQCNLAAGPGAGKGRHQDLAQFRDDLRRSLKQRFVQFLGAGEVDGDPAGGFRYKVGVQGREGELGVLWDYYLIASPEGDQLLATFTLAEQDAAAFGAQDLEIIGSLQWNGPAAAAKAKP
;
A
#
# COMPACT_ATOMS: atom_id res chain seq x y z
N MET A 1 -30.39 20.25 -10.23
CA MET A 1 -30.02 19.47 -11.43
C MET A 1 -29.26 18.24 -10.99
N GLU A 2 -29.45 17.09 -11.63
CA GLU A 2 -28.75 15.85 -11.26
C GLU A 2 -27.33 15.87 -11.82
N LEU A 3 -26.32 15.93 -10.93
CA LEU A 3 -24.90 15.76 -11.27
C LEU A 3 -24.50 14.37 -10.80
N ARG A 4 -24.48 13.40 -11.71
CA ARG A 4 -24.27 12.01 -11.37
C ARG A 4 -23.48 11.32 -12.46
N GLU A 5 -22.45 10.57 -12.07
CA GLU A 5 -21.75 9.70 -13.01
C GLU A 5 -22.66 8.55 -13.46
N SER A 6 -22.77 8.33 -14.77
CA SER A 6 -23.55 7.23 -15.36
C SER A 6 -22.67 6.42 -16.32
N LEU A 7 -21.75 5.64 -15.78
CA LEU A 7 -20.84 4.82 -16.58
C LEU A 7 -21.29 3.37 -16.58
N SER A 8 -21.56 2.83 -17.76
CA SER A 8 -21.94 1.44 -17.93
C SER A 8 -20.72 0.52 -17.87
N ALA A 9 -20.95 -0.77 -17.59
CA ALA A 9 -19.94 -1.79 -17.82
C ALA A 9 -19.41 -1.71 -19.27
N GLY A 10 -18.12 -1.96 -19.46
CA GLY A 10 -17.43 -1.84 -20.74
C GLY A 10 -17.02 -0.41 -21.09
N THR A 11 -17.42 0.62 -20.33
CA THR A 11 -16.95 1.99 -20.57
C THR A 11 -15.45 2.04 -20.43
N CYS A 12 -14.79 2.64 -21.44
CA CYS A 12 -13.35 2.86 -21.45
C CYS A 12 -13.03 4.34 -21.23
N THR A 13 -12.10 4.61 -20.32
CA THR A 13 -11.58 5.96 -20.10
C THR A 13 -10.06 5.96 -20.06
N GLN A 14 -9.46 6.98 -20.64
CA GLN A 14 -8.04 7.27 -20.46
C GLN A 14 -7.88 8.23 -19.28
N VAL A 15 -6.97 7.89 -18.38
CA VAL A 15 -6.76 8.60 -17.12
C VAL A 15 -5.29 9.01 -17.02
N ARG A 16 -5.07 10.23 -16.54
CA ARG A 16 -3.76 10.73 -16.10
C ARG A 16 -3.89 11.30 -14.70
N ILE A 17 -3.09 10.81 -13.78
CA ILE A 17 -2.97 11.31 -12.41
C ILE A 17 -1.54 11.83 -12.22
N GLU A 18 -1.42 13.05 -11.72
CA GLU A 18 -0.15 13.70 -11.42
C GLU A 18 -0.22 14.30 -10.02
N LEU A 19 0.81 14.08 -9.21
CA LEU A 19 1.02 14.77 -7.94
C LEU A 19 2.38 15.44 -8.00
N LYS A 20 2.40 16.75 -7.74
CA LYS A 20 3.63 17.51 -7.52
C LYS A 20 3.62 18.00 -6.09
N ALA A 21 4.70 17.81 -5.35
CA ALA A 21 4.80 18.28 -3.98
C ALA A 21 6.17 18.86 -3.69
N GLU A 22 6.21 19.90 -2.87
CA GLU A 22 7.43 20.51 -2.35
C GLU A 22 7.25 20.81 -0.87
N GLY A 23 8.33 20.73 -0.09
CA GLY A 23 8.30 21.08 1.32
C GLY A 23 9.40 20.41 2.13
N LEU A 24 9.03 19.95 3.33
CA LEU A 24 9.96 19.40 4.31
C LEU A 24 9.59 17.96 4.66
N PHE A 25 10.59 17.09 4.57
CA PHE A 25 10.63 15.77 5.16
C PHE A 25 11.15 15.88 6.59
N ARG A 26 10.42 15.34 7.57
CA ARG A 26 10.78 15.36 8.99
C ARG A 26 11.16 13.96 9.46
N PRO A 27 12.44 13.60 9.48
CA PRO A 27 12.86 12.26 9.89
C PRO A 27 12.36 11.93 11.30
N GLY A 28 11.93 10.69 11.52
CA GLY A 28 11.69 10.17 12.87
C GLY A 28 13.00 10.00 13.64
N LEU A 29 12.91 9.66 14.93
CA LEU A 29 14.07 9.22 15.70
C LEU A 29 14.64 7.93 15.10
N SER A 30 15.97 7.78 15.13
CA SER A 30 16.61 6.55 14.69
C SER A 30 16.28 5.39 15.63
N SER A 31 16.35 4.16 15.11
CA SER A 31 16.05 2.93 15.87
C SER A 31 16.88 2.73 17.15
N GLY A 32 18.01 3.45 17.30
CA GLY A 32 18.86 3.40 18.50
C GLY A 32 18.70 4.59 19.46
N ALA A 33 17.94 5.63 19.11
CA ALA A 33 17.82 6.87 19.87
C ALA A 33 16.47 6.98 20.61
N LEU A 34 16.17 6.00 21.47
CA LEU A 34 14.96 5.96 22.31
C LEU A 34 15.17 6.62 23.69
N ALA A 35 16.23 7.40 23.88
CA ALA A 35 16.46 8.14 25.13
C ALA A 35 15.47 9.31 25.24
N ALA A 36 15.02 9.61 26.46
CA ALA A 36 13.99 10.61 26.74
C ALA A 36 14.39 12.06 26.35
N ASP A 37 15.66 12.30 26.04
CA ASP A 37 16.26 13.58 25.66
C ASP A 37 16.69 13.64 24.18
N ALA A 38 16.33 12.64 23.37
CA ALA A 38 16.72 12.61 21.96
C ALA A 38 16.08 13.75 21.16
N THR A 39 16.91 14.68 20.67
CA THR A 39 16.46 15.78 19.81
C THR A 39 16.05 15.26 18.44
N MET A 40 14.90 15.71 17.94
CA MET A 40 14.45 15.37 16.59
C MET A 40 15.45 15.84 15.53
N PRO A 41 15.72 15.03 14.49
CA PRO A 41 16.58 15.43 13.38
C PRO A 41 16.09 16.70 12.68
N LYS A 42 17.02 17.45 12.09
CA LYS A 42 16.68 18.62 11.27
C LYS A 42 15.77 18.18 10.09
N PRO A 43 14.68 18.92 9.79
CA PRO A 43 13.91 18.70 8.58
C PRO A 43 14.77 18.87 7.32
N LEU A 44 14.47 18.08 6.29
CA LEU A 44 15.18 18.05 5.01
C LEU A 44 14.26 18.53 3.90
N ALA A 45 14.79 19.33 2.97
CA ALA A 45 14.01 19.73 1.79
C ALA A 45 13.59 18.51 0.95
N LEU A 46 12.37 18.54 0.44
CA LEU A 46 11.74 17.46 -0.31
C LEU A 46 11.05 18.02 -1.55
N ASP A 47 11.28 17.38 -2.71
CA ASP A 47 10.55 17.58 -3.96
C ASP A 47 10.05 16.22 -4.45
N VAL A 48 8.78 16.12 -4.81
CA VAL A 48 8.15 14.87 -5.27
C VAL A 48 7.37 15.14 -6.54
N GLN A 49 7.59 14.28 -7.54
CA GLN A 49 6.81 14.27 -8.77
C GLN A 49 6.36 12.85 -9.05
N THR A 50 5.05 12.66 -9.23
CA THR A 50 4.47 11.38 -9.61
C THR A 50 3.64 11.54 -10.87
N ARG A 51 3.58 10.47 -11.66
CA ARG A 51 2.75 10.40 -12.85
C ARG A 51 2.28 8.97 -13.10
N LEU A 52 0.97 8.83 -13.22
CA LEU A 52 0.29 7.59 -13.55
C LEU A 52 -0.61 7.85 -14.76
N VAL A 53 -0.42 7.08 -15.84
CA VAL A 53 -1.20 7.15 -17.08
C VAL A 53 -1.65 5.74 -17.43
N PHE A 54 -2.96 5.57 -17.57
CA PHE A 54 -3.55 4.29 -17.94
C PHE A 54 -4.82 4.48 -18.76
N THR A 55 -5.19 3.43 -19.47
CA THR A 55 -6.56 3.25 -19.96
C THR A 55 -7.24 2.25 -19.04
N GLU A 56 -8.48 2.52 -18.63
CA GLU A 56 -9.27 1.56 -17.85
C GLU A 56 -10.55 1.18 -18.58
N ARG A 57 -10.99 -0.06 -18.36
CA ARG A 57 -12.31 -0.56 -18.73
C ARG A 57 -13.06 -0.95 -17.46
N LEU A 58 -14.23 -0.37 -17.26
CA LEU A 58 -15.12 -0.72 -16.14
C LEU A 58 -15.72 -2.12 -16.35
N LEU A 59 -15.69 -2.93 -15.31
CA LEU A 59 -16.32 -4.23 -15.27
C LEU A 59 -17.71 -4.12 -14.65
N GLY A 60 -18.65 -4.94 -15.13
CA GLY A 60 -19.99 -5.02 -14.54
C GLY A 60 -19.94 -5.62 -13.13
N SER A 61 -20.89 -5.23 -12.28
CA SER A 61 -21.12 -5.85 -10.97
C SER A 61 -21.59 -7.30 -11.17
N GLY A 62 -20.66 -8.23 -11.32
CA GLY A 62 -20.96 -9.64 -11.61
C GLY A 62 -19.85 -10.45 -12.30
N ALA A 63 -18.73 -9.84 -12.67
CA ALA A 63 -17.59 -10.57 -13.24
C ALA A 63 -16.80 -11.33 -12.16
N ALA A 64 -17.40 -12.37 -11.60
CA ALA A 64 -16.65 -13.50 -11.05
C ALA A 64 -16.30 -14.44 -12.23
N PRO A 65 -15.05 -14.91 -12.37
CA PRO A 65 -14.72 -15.87 -13.41
C PRO A 65 -15.20 -17.27 -12.97
N GLY A 66 -16.06 -17.89 -13.79
CA GLY A 66 -16.41 -19.31 -13.69
C GLY A 66 -17.73 -19.61 -12.98
N GLY A 67 -18.80 -19.79 -13.76
CA GLY A 67 -20.08 -20.28 -13.27
C GLY A 67 -21.14 -20.28 -14.36
N ALA A 68 -21.22 -21.39 -15.11
CA ALA A 68 -22.27 -21.60 -16.09
C ALA A 68 -23.66 -21.58 -15.41
N GLY A 69 -24.58 -20.80 -15.98
CA GLY A 69 -26.03 -21.03 -15.93
C GLY A 69 -26.72 -20.90 -14.56
N GLY A 70 -27.31 -19.73 -14.29
CA GLY A 70 -28.30 -19.57 -13.22
C GLY A 70 -29.23 -18.39 -13.49
N ARG A 71 -30.53 -18.66 -13.66
CA ARG A 71 -31.59 -17.70 -13.98
C ARG A 71 -31.78 -16.61 -12.90
N ARG A 72 -32.25 -15.45 -13.37
CA ARG A 72 -32.73 -14.29 -12.60
C ARG A 72 -33.65 -14.66 -11.44
N GLN A 73 -33.52 -13.95 -10.32
CA GLN A 73 -34.67 -13.52 -9.51
C GLN A 73 -34.59 -12.01 -9.29
N SER A 74 -35.68 -11.36 -9.64
CA SER A 74 -36.02 -9.99 -9.30
C SER A 74 -36.56 -9.95 -7.88
N GLU A 75 -35.96 -9.14 -7.01
CA GLU A 75 -36.65 -8.66 -5.82
C GLU A 75 -36.68 -7.14 -5.82
N SER A 76 -37.90 -6.63 -5.91
CA SER A 76 -38.29 -5.26 -5.65
C SER A 76 -38.27 -5.01 -4.14
N GLY A 77 -37.46 -4.04 -3.69
CA GLY A 77 -37.48 -3.56 -2.32
C GLY A 77 -36.59 -2.33 -2.17
N SER A 78 -37.20 -1.19 -1.87
CA SER A 78 -36.53 0.07 -1.58
C SER A 78 -35.67 -0.05 -0.31
N ALA A 79 -34.35 -0.08 -0.49
CA ALA A 79 -33.34 0.16 0.52
C ALA A 79 -32.09 0.68 -0.19
N ALA A 80 -31.37 1.60 0.43
CA ALA A 80 -30.20 2.31 -0.11
C ALA A 80 -29.36 1.43 -1.06
N ARG A 81 -29.39 1.78 -2.35
CA ARG A 81 -28.62 1.08 -3.39
C ARG A 81 -27.15 1.13 -2.98
N PRO A 82 -26.47 0.01 -2.72
CA PRO A 82 -25.02 0.05 -2.58
C PRO A 82 -24.50 0.56 -3.92
N ALA A 83 -23.76 1.68 -3.90
CA ALA A 83 -22.97 2.10 -5.05
C ALA A 83 -22.21 0.85 -5.52
N SER A 84 -22.45 0.42 -6.76
CA SER A 84 -21.83 -0.78 -7.32
C SER A 84 -20.34 -0.77 -6.98
N ARG A 85 -19.83 -1.83 -6.35
CA ARG A 85 -18.38 -2.05 -6.12
C ARG A 85 -17.69 -1.95 -7.47
N GLY A 86 -17.22 -0.76 -7.81
CA GLY A 86 -16.65 -0.47 -9.12
C GLY A 86 -15.38 -1.31 -9.24
N LYS A 87 -15.35 -2.23 -10.21
CA LYS A 87 -14.14 -2.96 -10.57
C LYS A 87 -13.74 -2.53 -11.97
N ALA A 88 -12.45 -2.40 -12.21
CA ALA A 88 -11.90 -2.04 -13.50
C ALA A 88 -10.65 -2.86 -13.79
N VAL A 89 -10.39 -3.10 -15.06
CA VAL A 89 -9.08 -3.52 -15.56
C VAL A 89 -8.37 -2.32 -16.14
N ARG A 90 -7.08 -2.17 -15.82
CA ARG A 90 -6.26 -1.02 -16.22
C ARG A 90 -5.05 -1.49 -16.99
N TRP A 91 -4.81 -0.84 -18.12
CA TRP A 91 -3.58 -0.95 -18.88
C TRP A 91 -2.74 0.30 -18.66
N VAL A 92 -1.67 0.15 -17.88
CA VAL A 92 -0.76 1.22 -17.46
C VAL A 92 0.34 1.40 -18.48
N THR A 93 0.37 2.57 -19.09
CA THR A 93 1.41 2.96 -20.05
C THR A 93 2.53 3.77 -19.41
N GLN A 94 2.25 4.39 -18.26
CA GLN A 94 3.26 5.11 -17.47
C GLN A 94 2.87 5.05 -16.00
N ALA A 95 3.81 4.68 -15.13
CA ALA A 95 3.69 4.80 -13.70
C ALA A 95 5.09 5.06 -13.16
N ALA A 96 5.34 6.28 -12.71
CA ALA A 96 6.65 6.71 -12.27
C ALA A 96 6.57 7.75 -11.15
N ALA A 97 7.57 7.73 -10.26
CA ALA A 97 7.79 8.75 -9.26
C ALA A 97 9.27 9.11 -9.19
N ALA A 98 9.55 10.38 -8.91
CA ALA A 98 10.85 10.90 -8.59
C ALA A 98 10.76 11.70 -7.28
N ILE A 99 11.66 11.41 -6.36
CA ILE A 99 11.81 12.11 -5.09
C ILE A 99 13.22 12.68 -5.05
N ASN A 100 13.31 13.99 -4.84
CA ASN A 100 14.55 14.78 -4.81
C ASN A 100 14.58 15.70 -3.58
N GLY A 101 15.62 16.53 -3.48
CA GLY A 101 15.81 17.50 -2.41
C GLY A 101 17.07 17.20 -1.61
N GLU A 102 17.02 17.41 -0.30
CA GLU A 102 18.08 17.04 0.65
C GLU A 102 17.96 15.59 1.14
N VAL A 103 16.86 14.91 0.81
CA VAL A 103 16.68 13.47 1.04
C VAL A 103 17.45 12.64 0.01
N ARG A 104 17.65 11.34 0.29
CA ARG A 104 18.24 10.40 -0.69
C ARG A 104 17.38 10.40 -1.96
N PRO A 105 17.91 10.79 -3.13
CA PRO A 105 17.13 10.78 -4.35
C PRO A 105 16.68 9.35 -4.68
N THR A 106 15.42 9.21 -5.04
CA THR A 106 14.85 7.93 -5.44
C THR A 106 13.98 8.12 -6.68
N ALA A 107 14.02 7.13 -7.56
CA ALA A 107 13.14 7.03 -8.70
C ALA A 107 12.53 5.64 -8.72
N SER A 108 11.23 5.56 -8.98
CA SER A 108 10.50 4.31 -9.07
C SER A 108 9.69 4.29 -10.36
N VAL A 109 9.65 3.14 -11.01
CA VAL A 109 8.85 2.89 -12.22
C VAL A 109 8.20 1.52 -12.08
N LEU A 110 6.94 1.40 -12.51
CA LEU A 110 6.27 0.10 -12.57
C LEU A 110 6.98 -0.82 -13.57
N ARG A 111 7.32 -2.04 -13.16
CA ARG A 111 7.91 -3.03 -14.09
C ARG A 111 6.94 -3.29 -15.26
N PRO A 112 7.43 -3.36 -16.52
CA PRO A 112 6.56 -3.56 -17.69
C PRO A 112 5.68 -4.82 -17.62
N GLY A 113 6.16 -5.88 -16.96
CA GLY A 113 5.39 -7.11 -16.74
C GLY A 113 4.15 -6.95 -15.85
N LEU A 114 4.01 -5.81 -15.16
CA LEU A 114 2.91 -5.52 -14.24
C LEU A 114 1.97 -4.43 -14.75
N SER A 115 2.09 -4.03 -16.03
CA SER A 115 1.27 -2.95 -16.62
C SER A 115 -0.23 -3.23 -16.64
N LEU A 116 -0.65 -4.50 -16.56
CA LEU A 116 -2.05 -4.86 -16.45
C LEU A 116 -2.44 -5.01 -14.97
N LEU A 117 -3.46 -4.26 -14.55
CA LEU A 117 -3.91 -4.18 -13.16
C LEU A 117 -5.41 -4.40 -13.05
N VAL A 118 -5.84 -4.94 -11.91
CA VAL A 118 -7.23 -5.02 -11.49
C VAL A 118 -7.40 -4.04 -10.33
N ALA A 119 -8.29 -3.07 -10.51
CA ALA A 119 -8.67 -2.12 -9.48
C ALA A 119 -10.09 -2.42 -9.00
N GLU A 120 -10.31 -2.41 -7.69
CA GLU A 120 -11.63 -2.58 -7.11
C GLU A 120 -11.85 -1.58 -6.00
N ARG A 121 -13.03 -0.96 -6.00
CA ARG A 121 -13.50 -0.13 -4.92
C ARG A 121 -13.93 -0.99 -3.73
N ALA A 122 -13.11 -0.97 -2.68
CA ALA A 122 -13.35 -1.63 -1.41
C ALA A 122 -13.72 -0.60 -0.34
N ALA A 123 -14.97 -0.63 0.15
CA ALA A 123 -15.51 0.32 1.13
C ALA A 123 -15.19 1.80 0.80
N ALA A 124 -14.15 2.37 1.42
CA ALA A 124 -13.72 3.76 1.27
C ALA A 124 -12.47 3.97 0.40
N ALA A 125 -11.78 2.91 -0.03
CA ALA A 125 -10.54 2.98 -0.79
C ALA A 125 -10.58 2.13 -2.06
N VAL A 126 -9.60 2.32 -2.94
CA VAL A 126 -9.40 1.47 -4.11
C VAL A 126 -8.24 0.54 -3.83
N VAL A 127 -8.48 -0.75 -4.01
CA VAL A 127 -7.46 -1.79 -3.95
C VAL A 127 -7.03 -2.09 -5.38
N VAL A 128 -5.72 -2.10 -5.60
CA VAL A 128 -5.12 -2.44 -6.89
C VAL A 128 -4.24 -3.67 -6.75
N VAL A 129 -4.41 -4.65 -7.62
CA VAL A 129 -3.58 -5.86 -7.71
C VAL A 129 -3.12 -6.08 -9.15
N SER A 130 -2.01 -6.79 -9.35
CA SER A 130 -1.63 -7.25 -10.68
C SER A 130 -1.99 -8.74 -10.86
N PRO A 131 -2.64 -9.12 -11.98
CA PRO A 131 -2.82 -10.52 -12.34
C PRO A 131 -1.49 -11.26 -12.55
N ALA A 132 -0.44 -10.55 -12.99
CA ALA A 132 0.85 -11.11 -13.37
C ALA A 132 1.76 -11.48 -12.18
N GLY A 133 1.49 -10.95 -10.99
CA GLY A 133 2.28 -11.26 -9.78
C GLY A 133 2.25 -10.16 -8.73
N PRO A 134 2.93 -10.36 -7.60
CA PRO A 134 3.03 -9.36 -6.54
C PRO A 134 3.87 -8.15 -6.97
N MET A 135 3.40 -6.97 -6.60
CA MET A 135 4.14 -5.71 -6.73
C MET A 135 5.10 -5.53 -5.55
N THR A 136 6.16 -4.74 -5.71
CA THR A 136 6.88 -4.20 -4.55
C THR A 136 6.06 -3.09 -3.88
N ARG A 137 6.45 -2.67 -2.67
CA ARG A 137 5.86 -1.51 -1.98
C ARG A 137 5.84 -0.27 -2.88
N SER A 138 6.99 0.11 -3.43
CA SER A 138 7.13 1.30 -4.27
C SER A 138 6.30 1.18 -5.54
N GLU A 139 6.18 0.00 -6.15
CA GLU A 139 5.30 -0.20 -7.31
C GLU A 139 3.82 -0.05 -6.97
N LEU A 140 3.38 -0.57 -5.82
CA LEU A 140 2.00 -0.39 -5.36
C LEU A 140 1.67 1.10 -5.18
N GLU A 141 2.57 1.86 -4.56
CA GLU A 141 2.40 3.31 -4.31
C GLU A 141 2.28 4.13 -5.60
N LEU A 142 2.87 3.66 -6.71
CA LEU A 142 2.72 4.31 -8.02
C LEU A 142 1.31 4.16 -8.62
N VAL A 143 0.62 3.06 -8.30
CA VAL A 143 -0.63 2.66 -8.98
C VAL A 143 -1.86 2.72 -8.09
N GLN A 144 -1.67 2.78 -6.78
CA GLN A 144 -2.72 2.91 -5.77
C GLN A 144 -2.49 4.20 -4.97
N GLY A 145 -2.89 5.32 -5.57
CA GLY A 145 -2.69 6.66 -5.02
C GLY A 145 -3.98 7.47 -4.88
N LEU A 146 -3.80 8.77 -4.69
CA LEU A 146 -4.88 9.74 -4.54
C LEU A 146 -5.63 9.96 -5.86
N GLY A 147 -6.91 10.36 -5.77
CA GLY A 147 -7.69 10.78 -6.94
C GLY A 147 -8.02 9.64 -7.91
N ASP A 148 -8.11 8.40 -7.42
CA ASP A 148 -8.48 7.25 -8.24
C ASP A 148 -9.88 7.44 -8.90
N PRO A 149 -10.03 7.17 -10.22
CA PRO A 149 -11.27 7.39 -10.95
C PRO A 149 -12.48 6.65 -10.36
N LEU A 150 -12.29 5.52 -9.67
CA LEU A 150 -13.40 4.78 -9.04
C LEU A 150 -14.01 5.52 -7.82
N THR A 151 -13.35 6.58 -7.35
CA THR A 151 -13.79 7.41 -6.21
C THR A 151 -14.38 8.76 -6.63
N LEU A 152 -14.19 9.20 -7.88
CA LEU A 152 -14.55 10.56 -8.31
C LEU A 152 -16.04 10.86 -8.24
N ALA A 153 -16.89 9.85 -8.39
CA ALA A 153 -18.35 10.01 -8.23
C ALA A 153 -18.75 10.46 -6.82
N ASP A 154 -17.92 10.23 -5.79
CA ASP A 154 -18.25 10.56 -4.40
C ASP A 154 -18.19 12.06 -4.10
N PHE A 155 -17.55 12.83 -4.98
CA PHE A 155 -17.47 14.29 -4.88
C PHE A 155 -18.75 14.97 -5.36
N LEU A 156 -19.56 14.26 -6.14
CA LEU A 156 -20.81 14.75 -6.68
C LEU A 156 -21.92 14.71 -5.63
N PRO A 157 -22.91 15.62 -5.72
CA PRO A 157 -24.01 15.65 -4.78
C PRO A 157 -24.92 14.41 -4.94
N ARG A 158 -25.43 13.88 -3.84
CA ARG A 158 -26.37 12.74 -3.86
C ARG A 158 -27.76 13.12 -4.34
N GLU A 159 -28.11 14.40 -4.19
CA GLU A 159 -29.39 14.96 -4.57
C GLU A 159 -29.20 16.07 -5.59
N PRO A 160 -30.22 16.38 -6.42
CA PRO A 160 -30.15 17.49 -7.34
C PRO A 160 -29.79 18.81 -6.64
N VAL A 161 -28.73 19.46 -7.10
CA VAL A 161 -28.24 20.71 -6.51
C VAL A 161 -28.44 21.88 -7.48
N ALA A 162 -28.66 23.09 -6.94
CA ALA A 162 -28.71 24.33 -7.71
C ALA A 162 -27.35 25.04 -7.67
N LYS A 163 -27.08 25.90 -8.67
CA LYS A 163 -25.87 26.74 -8.67
C LYS A 163 -25.79 27.58 -7.39
N GLY A 164 -24.59 27.70 -6.84
CA GLY A 164 -24.28 28.39 -5.59
C GLY A 164 -24.55 27.58 -4.32
N ARG A 165 -25.16 26.40 -4.42
CA ARG A 165 -25.41 25.54 -3.25
C ARG A 165 -24.20 24.69 -2.92
N THR A 166 -24.04 24.43 -1.63
CA THR A 166 -22.94 23.68 -1.03
C THR A 166 -23.45 22.38 -0.42
N TRP A 167 -22.64 21.33 -0.45
CA TRP A 167 -22.86 20.08 0.25
C TRP A 167 -21.57 19.60 0.92
N LYS A 168 -21.73 18.81 1.98
CA LYS A 168 -20.60 18.17 2.66
C LYS A 168 -20.09 16.98 1.85
N LEU A 169 -18.78 16.79 1.80
CA LEU A 169 -18.20 15.61 1.18
C LEU A 169 -18.32 14.39 2.11
N PRO A 170 -18.67 13.21 1.57
CA PRO A 170 -18.65 11.97 2.35
C PRO A 170 -17.20 11.57 2.70
N GLU A 171 -17.04 10.76 3.74
CA GLU A 171 -15.73 10.31 4.21
C GLU A 171 -14.90 9.61 3.11
N SER A 172 -15.53 8.85 2.21
CA SER A 172 -14.82 8.20 1.10
C SER A 172 -14.16 9.20 0.13
N ALA A 173 -14.80 10.33 -0.16
CA ALA A 173 -14.19 11.40 -0.97
C ALA A 173 -13.06 12.10 -0.19
N VAL A 174 -13.22 12.27 1.12
CA VAL A 174 -12.21 12.85 2.01
C VAL A 174 -10.95 11.96 2.05
N VAL A 175 -11.11 10.65 2.22
CA VAL A 175 -10.01 9.67 2.19
C VAL A 175 -9.32 9.67 0.83
N ALA A 176 -10.08 9.69 -0.28
CA ALA A 176 -9.53 9.72 -1.64
C ALA A 176 -8.67 10.97 -1.95
N LEU A 177 -8.94 12.10 -1.29
CA LEU A 177 -8.15 13.34 -1.40
C LEU A 177 -6.91 13.36 -0.50
N THR A 178 -7.02 12.75 0.67
CA THR A 178 -6.04 12.93 1.75
C THR A 178 -5.04 11.79 1.83
N GLY A 179 -5.46 10.56 1.53
CA GLY A 179 -4.68 9.35 1.78
C GLY A 179 -4.66 8.93 3.25
N TYR A 180 -5.48 9.55 4.10
CA TYR A 180 -5.58 9.19 5.51
C TYR A 180 -6.26 7.83 5.70
N ASP A 181 -5.68 6.98 6.54
CA ASP A 181 -6.22 5.68 6.93
C ASP A 181 -7.23 5.79 8.08
N ALA A 182 -7.18 6.89 8.84
CA ALA A 182 -8.18 7.26 9.82
C ALA A 182 -8.48 8.76 9.77
N VAL A 183 -9.75 9.12 9.55
CA VAL A 183 -10.23 10.50 9.59
C VAL A 183 -10.79 10.81 10.97
N LYS A 184 -10.24 11.83 11.63
CA LYS A 184 -10.72 12.30 12.94
C LYS A 184 -11.86 13.32 12.79
N SER A 185 -11.69 14.27 11.88
CA SER A 185 -12.70 15.29 11.58
C SER A 185 -12.47 15.90 10.20
N SER A 186 -13.53 16.40 9.58
CA SER A 186 -13.47 17.03 8.27
C SER A 186 -14.46 18.19 8.15
N THR A 187 -14.01 19.30 7.58
CA THR A 187 -14.84 20.44 7.15
C THR A 187 -14.97 20.51 5.62
N MET A 188 -14.60 19.44 4.93
CA MET A 188 -14.61 19.40 3.47
C MET A 188 -16.01 19.57 2.89
N GLU A 189 -16.13 20.58 2.05
CA GLU A 189 -17.36 20.94 1.36
C GLU A 189 -17.11 21.14 -0.14
N ALA A 190 -18.18 20.95 -0.90
CA ALA A 190 -18.23 21.16 -2.33
C ALA A 190 -19.33 22.15 -2.68
N THR A 191 -19.06 23.09 -3.59
CA THR A 191 -20.01 24.11 -4.04
C THR A 191 -20.15 24.06 -5.55
N LEU A 192 -21.38 23.99 -6.08
CA LEU A 192 -21.62 24.09 -7.52
C LEU A 192 -21.47 25.55 -7.97
N GLU A 193 -20.36 25.91 -8.61
CA GLU A 193 -20.07 27.30 -8.98
C GLU A 193 -20.50 27.66 -10.39
N GLN A 194 -20.36 26.74 -11.34
CA GLN A 194 -20.72 26.96 -12.73
C GLN A 194 -21.52 25.77 -13.25
N LEU A 195 -22.49 26.08 -14.11
CA LEU A 195 -23.39 25.10 -14.69
C LEU A 195 -23.89 25.64 -16.03
N ASP A 196 -23.52 24.96 -17.10
CA ASP A 196 -24.04 25.19 -18.46
C ASP A 196 -24.39 23.85 -19.11
N GLU A 197 -24.80 23.84 -20.38
CA GLU A 197 -25.18 22.62 -21.12
C GLU A 197 -24.06 21.59 -21.26
N ALA A 198 -22.81 22.03 -21.34
CA ALA A 198 -21.65 21.18 -21.60
C ALA A 198 -21.01 20.69 -20.30
N ALA A 199 -20.90 21.54 -19.28
CA ALA A 199 -20.14 21.23 -18.08
C ALA A 199 -20.74 21.80 -16.80
N ALA A 200 -20.35 21.19 -15.68
CA ALA A 200 -20.52 21.75 -14.34
C ALA A 200 -19.15 21.86 -13.66
N ARG A 201 -18.91 22.98 -12.98
CA ARG A 201 -17.70 23.20 -12.17
C ARG A 201 -18.07 23.26 -10.70
N VAL A 202 -17.43 22.41 -9.92
CA VAL A 202 -17.63 22.27 -8.48
C VAL A 202 -16.36 22.69 -7.78
N ARG A 203 -16.41 23.72 -6.92
CA ARG A 203 -15.29 24.07 -6.06
C ARG A 203 -15.25 23.15 -4.86
N LEU A 204 -14.06 22.76 -4.44
CA LEU A 204 -13.79 21.97 -3.25
C LEU A 204 -12.98 22.81 -2.26
N LYS A 205 -13.36 22.81 -0.99
CA LYS A 205 -12.59 23.49 0.07
C LYS A 205 -12.83 22.87 1.43
N GLY A 206 -11.79 22.82 2.25
CA GLY A 206 -11.91 22.50 3.66
C GLY A 206 -10.60 22.03 4.27
N GLU A 207 -10.70 21.58 5.50
CA GLU A 207 -9.61 21.01 6.29
C GLU A 207 -10.00 19.62 6.77
N VAL A 208 -9.02 18.72 6.81
CA VAL A 208 -9.17 17.36 7.31
C VAL A 208 -8.11 17.11 8.36
N GLN A 209 -8.54 16.60 9.52
CA GLN A 209 -7.64 16.10 10.56
C GLN A 209 -7.74 14.58 10.61
N GLY A 210 -6.62 13.91 10.78
CA GLY A 210 -6.57 12.45 10.80
C GLY A 210 -5.16 11.93 10.96
N SER A 211 -4.94 10.71 10.48
CA SER A 211 -3.62 10.10 10.44
C SER A 211 -3.40 9.38 9.12
N ALA A 212 -2.11 9.22 8.79
CA ALA A 212 -1.64 8.24 7.82
C ALA A 212 -0.55 7.40 8.49
N LEU A 213 -0.75 6.08 8.54
CA LEU A 213 0.22 5.11 9.07
C LEU A 213 0.68 5.44 10.51
N GLY A 214 -0.27 5.88 11.33
CA GLY A 214 -0.06 6.30 12.72
C GLY A 214 0.51 7.70 12.90
N GLY A 215 0.94 8.39 11.84
CA GLY A 215 1.36 9.79 11.89
C GLY A 215 0.15 10.72 11.84
N ALA A 216 -0.14 11.42 12.93
CA ALA A 216 -1.25 12.37 13.01
C ALA A 216 -0.93 13.68 12.29
N GLY A 217 -1.93 14.27 11.65
CA GLY A 217 -1.75 15.52 10.91
C GLY A 217 -3.04 16.20 10.48
N THR A 218 -2.83 17.28 9.74
CA THR A 218 -3.88 18.10 9.12
C THR A 218 -3.56 18.30 7.64
N ILE A 219 -4.57 18.24 6.79
CA ILE A 219 -4.49 18.62 5.37
C ILE A 219 -5.57 19.65 5.07
N THR A 220 -5.16 20.82 4.58
CA THR A 220 -6.06 21.81 3.99
C THR A 220 -6.13 21.60 2.49
N CYS A 221 -7.33 21.49 1.94
CA CYS A 221 -7.58 21.27 0.52
C CYS A 221 -8.34 22.46 -0.08
N GLU A 222 -7.91 22.93 -1.24
CA GLU A 222 -8.65 23.90 -2.06
C GLU A 222 -8.48 23.58 -3.55
N GLY A 223 -9.57 23.53 -4.30
CA GLY A 223 -9.50 23.10 -5.68
C GLY A 223 -10.86 23.08 -6.38
N PHE A 224 -10.92 22.35 -7.49
CA PHE A 224 -12.15 22.17 -8.24
C PHE A 224 -12.23 20.80 -8.90
N LEU A 225 -13.46 20.43 -9.21
CA LEU A 225 -13.83 19.28 -10.00
C LEU A 225 -14.67 19.77 -11.18
N ASN A 226 -14.43 19.24 -12.37
CA ASN A 226 -15.27 19.46 -13.54
C ASN A 226 -16.03 18.16 -13.86
N PHE A 227 -17.31 18.33 -14.20
CA PHE A 227 -18.18 17.26 -14.66
C PHE A 227 -18.59 17.55 -16.10
N ASP A 228 -18.17 16.67 -17.02
CA ASP A 228 -18.59 16.70 -18.42
C ASP A 228 -20.01 16.11 -18.49
N ARG A 229 -20.97 16.97 -18.82
CA ARG A 229 -22.38 16.59 -18.89
C ARG A 229 -22.73 15.76 -20.11
N LYS A 230 -21.96 15.88 -21.19
CA LYS A 230 -22.16 15.11 -22.42
C LYS A 230 -21.60 13.71 -22.25
N ALA A 231 -20.43 13.59 -21.62
CA ALA A 231 -19.81 12.30 -21.34
C ALA A 231 -20.37 11.62 -20.07
N GLY A 232 -21.03 12.37 -19.18
CA GLY A 232 -21.63 11.83 -17.95
C GLY A 232 -20.59 11.39 -16.92
N LEU A 233 -19.44 12.07 -16.87
CA LEU A 233 -18.32 11.73 -15.98
C LEU A 233 -17.60 12.96 -15.42
N VAL A 234 -16.89 12.75 -14.32
CA VAL A 234 -15.89 13.68 -13.83
C VAL A 234 -14.65 13.60 -14.72
N ASP A 235 -14.39 14.66 -15.50
CA ASP A 235 -13.28 14.70 -16.46
C ASP A 235 -12.00 15.31 -15.86
N ARG A 236 -12.13 16.06 -14.76
CA ARG A 236 -11.02 16.73 -14.10
C ARG A 236 -11.22 16.89 -12.60
N LEU A 237 -10.16 16.65 -11.84
CA LEU A 237 -10.00 17.05 -10.45
C LEU A 237 -8.65 17.77 -10.32
N GLU A 238 -8.64 18.96 -9.74
CA GLU A 238 -7.42 19.71 -9.48
C GLU A 238 -7.49 20.30 -8.07
N VAL A 239 -6.60 19.87 -7.18
CA VAL A 239 -6.63 20.22 -5.76
C VAL A 239 -5.25 20.57 -5.26
N ASN A 240 -5.14 21.76 -4.67
CA ASN A 240 -3.99 22.16 -3.87
C ASN A 240 -4.20 21.67 -2.43
N ARG A 241 -3.17 21.04 -1.88
CA ARG A 241 -3.14 20.45 -0.56
C ARG A 241 -1.99 21.06 0.22
N VAL A 242 -2.24 21.45 1.47
CA VAL A 242 -1.20 21.83 2.42
C VAL A 242 -1.28 20.85 3.57
N GLU A 243 -0.28 19.99 3.68
CA GLU A 243 -0.18 18.94 4.70
C GLU A 243 0.83 19.35 5.77
N SER A 244 0.45 19.17 7.03
CA SER A 244 1.37 19.12 8.16
C SER A 244 1.08 17.87 8.97
N ARG A 245 2.05 16.95 9.01
CA ARG A 245 1.91 15.62 9.61
C ARG A 245 3.14 15.30 10.44
N GLN A 246 2.91 14.82 11.66
CA GLN A 246 3.97 14.37 12.55
C GLN A 246 4.54 13.03 12.08
N PRO A 247 5.82 12.74 12.39
CA PRO A 247 6.38 11.41 12.15
C PRO A 247 5.54 10.32 12.80
N GLY A 248 5.30 9.25 12.05
CA GLY A 248 4.64 8.05 12.52
C GLY A 248 5.65 6.98 12.95
N PRO A 249 5.16 5.81 13.38
CA PRO A 249 6.00 4.67 13.73
C PRO A 249 6.84 4.09 12.58
N VAL A 250 6.37 4.24 11.34
CA VAL A 250 7.00 3.67 10.13
C VAL A 250 7.32 4.69 9.05
N GLU A 251 6.86 5.94 9.20
CA GLU A 251 7.06 7.01 8.23
C GLU A 251 7.58 8.29 8.90
N ALA A 252 8.32 9.07 8.13
CA ALA A 252 8.67 10.43 8.49
C ALA A 252 7.44 11.35 8.51
N GLY A 253 7.57 12.45 9.23
CA GLY A 253 6.60 13.53 9.16
C GLY A 253 6.78 14.34 7.88
N LEU A 254 5.77 15.11 7.53
CA LEU A 254 5.75 15.94 6.32
C LEU A 254 5.22 17.33 6.65
N ASP A 255 5.84 18.37 6.12
CA ASP A 255 5.18 19.65 5.88
C ASP A 255 5.30 19.97 4.40
N VAL A 256 4.26 19.67 3.63
CA VAL A 256 4.33 19.72 2.18
C VAL A 256 3.15 20.48 1.59
N LYS A 257 3.43 21.24 0.53
CA LYS A 257 2.41 21.74 -0.38
C LYS A 257 2.40 20.84 -1.59
N SER A 258 1.22 20.40 -2.02
CA SER A 258 1.09 19.58 -3.21
C SER A 258 -0.09 19.97 -4.08
N THR A 259 0.03 19.71 -5.38
CA THR A 259 -1.05 19.85 -6.35
C THR A 259 -1.34 18.47 -6.93
N LEU A 260 -2.54 17.96 -6.65
CA LEU A 260 -3.09 16.75 -7.27
C LEU A 260 -3.87 17.15 -8.52
N THR A 261 -3.55 16.55 -9.66
CA THR A 261 -4.29 16.71 -10.92
C THR A 261 -4.71 15.34 -11.43
N VAL A 262 -6.01 15.16 -11.65
CA VAL A 262 -6.59 14.01 -12.33
C VAL A 262 -7.26 14.51 -13.60
N LEU A 263 -6.96 13.88 -14.73
CA LEU A 263 -7.63 14.08 -16.00
C LEU A 263 -8.18 12.75 -16.48
N ARG A 264 -9.45 12.75 -16.89
CA ARG A 264 -10.17 11.58 -17.37
C ARG A 264 -10.94 11.95 -18.62
N ARG A 265 -10.87 11.10 -19.64
CA ARG A 265 -11.64 11.29 -20.87
C ARG A 265 -12.14 9.96 -21.43
N PRO A 266 -13.28 9.94 -22.14
CA PRO A 266 -13.70 8.76 -22.89
C PRO A 266 -12.57 8.27 -23.82
N ALA A 267 -12.40 6.96 -23.90
CA ALA A 267 -11.40 6.33 -24.74
C ALA A 267 -12.02 5.18 -25.54
N ARG A 268 -11.37 4.83 -26.66
CA ARG A 268 -11.68 3.58 -27.36
C ARG A 268 -11.17 2.39 -26.55
N LEU A 269 -11.80 1.25 -26.73
CA LEU A 269 -11.34 -0.01 -26.14
C LEU A 269 -9.92 -0.32 -26.65
N ALA A 270 -8.96 -0.41 -25.72
CA ALA A 270 -7.61 -0.85 -26.02
C ALA A 270 -7.59 -2.38 -26.21
N PRO A 271 -6.80 -2.93 -27.15
CA PRO A 271 -6.68 -4.38 -27.36
C PRO A 271 -6.32 -5.13 -26.06
N GLU A 272 -5.47 -4.55 -25.22
CA GLU A 272 -5.04 -5.13 -23.94
C GLU A 272 -6.16 -5.25 -22.92
N LEU A 273 -7.29 -4.59 -23.15
CA LEU A 273 -8.46 -4.56 -22.27
C LEU A 273 -9.67 -5.25 -22.88
N ASP A 274 -9.58 -5.80 -24.10
CA ASP A 274 -10.71 -6.46 -24.74
C ASP A 274 -11.15 -7.74 -24.00
N ASP A 275 -12.24 -8.34 -24.45
CA ASP A 275 -12.78 -9.53 -23.77
C ASP A 275 -11.84 -10.74 -23.87
N ALA A 276 -11.10 -10.89 -24.98
CA ALA A 276 -10.16 -11.99 -25.13
C ALA A 276 -8.93 -11.83 -24.22
N ALA A 277 -8.41 -10.60 -24.11
CA ALA A 277 -7.30 -10.27 -23.22
C ALA A 277 -7.67 -10.44 -21.74
N VAL A 278 -8.91 -10.12 -21.37
CA VAL A 278 -9.37 -10.18 -19.97
C VAL A 278 -9.90 -11.56 -19.57
N ALA A 279 -10.36 -12.39 -20.51
CA ALA A 279 -11.01 -13.67 -20.21
C ALA A 279 -10.19 -14.62 -19.32
N ASN A 280 -8.86 -14.61 -19.45
CA ASN A 280 -7.96 -15.49 -18.69
C ASN A 280 -7.32 -14.81 -17.47
N LEU A 281 -7.69 -13.56 -17.16
CA LEU A 281 -7.13 -12.85 -16.02
C LEU A 281 -7.84 -13.28 -14.74
N THR A 282 -7.04 -13.49 -13.69
CA THR A 282 -7.58 -13.54 -12.32
C THR A 282 -7.99 -12.13 -11.91
N LEU A 283 -9.30 -11.91 -11.79
CA LEU A 283 -9.89 -10.65 -11.32
C LEU A 283 -10.05 -10.59 -9.79
N ASP A 284 -9.51 -11.58 -9.09
CA ASP A 284 -9.54 -11.68 -7.65
C ASP A 284 -8.63 -10.61 -6.99
N THR A 285 -9.18 -9.96 -5.99
CA THR A 285 -8.57 -8.89 -5.18
C THR A 285 -8.53 -9.29 -3.70
N SER A 286 -8.70 -10.58 -3.39
CA SER A 286 -8.57 -11.14 -2.06
C SER A 286 -7.25 -10.75 -1.38
N PRO A 287 -7.17 -10.80 -0.03
CA PRO A 287 -5.93 -10.52 0.68
C PRO A 287 -4.71 -11.29 0.16
N GLN A 288 -4.90 -12.54 -0.31
CA GLN A 288 -3.85 -13.37 -0.89
C GLN A 288 -3.31 -12.78 -2.21
N ARG A 289 -4.15 -12.10 -3.00
CA ARG A 289 -3.76 -11.38 -4.22
C ARG A 289 -3.15 -10.00 -3.94
N GLN A 290 -3.22 -9.53 -2.70
CA GLN A 290 -2.70 -8.22 -2.29
C GLN A 290 -1.30 -8.27 -1.70
N LEU A 291 -0.72 -9.46 -1.53
CA LEU A 291 0.65 -9.64 -1.05
C LEU A 291 1.64 -8.84 -1.91
N LEU A 292 2.67 -8.33 -1.24
CA LEU A 292 3.75 -7.59 -1.83
C LEU A 292 5.03 -8.40 -1.81
N GLN A 293 5.85 -8.16 -2.82
CA GLN A 293 7.18 -8.75 -2.91
C GLN A 293 8.19 -7.80 -2.27
N LEU A 294 8.94 -8.32 -1.30
CA LEU A 294 10.18 -7.73 -0.86
C LEU A 294 11.33 -8.40 -1.62
N ILE A 295 12.22 -7.59 -2.17
CA ILE A 295 13.46 -8.03 -2.82
C ILE A 295 14.60 -7.50 -1.94
N SER A 296 15.51 -8.38 -1.52
CA SER A 296 16.64 -7.95 -0.70
C SER A 296 17.52 -6.95 -1.47
N PRO A 297 18.13 -5.94 -0.82
CA PRO A 297 18.96 -4.95 -1.52
C PRO A 297 20.15 -5.53 -2.29
N ASP A 298 20.63 -6.72 -1.91
CA ASP A 298 21.69 -7.45 -2.62
C ASP A 298 21.15 -8.47 -3.65
N GLY A 299 19.83 -8.58 -3.78
CA GLY A 299 19.16 -9.46 -4.72
C GLY A 299 19.27 -10.95 -4.40
N LYS A 300 19.78 -11.36 -3.24
CA LYS A 300 19.97 -12.77 -2.88
C LYS A 300 18.70 -13.52 -2.54
N TYR A 301 17.67 -12.83 -2.05
CA TYR A 301 16.39 -13.46 -1.75
C TYR A 301 15.23 -12.52 -2.04
N ASN A 302 14.06 -13.13 -2.13
CA ASN A 302 12.80 -12.41 -2.12
C ASN A 302 11.81 -13.12 -1.20
N LEU A 303 10.82 -12.38 -0.70
CA LEU A 303 9.75 -12.94 0.13
C LEU A 303 8.45 -12.17 -0.13
N LEU A 304 7.34 -12.75 0.33
CA LEU A 304 6.03 -12.12 0.31
C LEU A 304 5.64 -11.65 1.70
N HIS A 305 4.96 -10.50 1.76
CA HIS A 305 4.36 -10.00 2.98
C HIS A 305 3.04 -9.29 2.66
N ASP A 306 2.13 -9.21 3.62
CA ASP A 306 0.92 -8.41 3.45
C ASP A 306 1.23 -6.90 3.47
N ARG A 307 0.20 -6.08 3.19
CA ARG A 307 0.37 -4.64 3.07
C ARG A 307 0.55 -3.92 4.40
N GLN A 308 0.34 -4.59 5.54
CA GLN A 308 0.50 -4.02 6.88
C GLN A 308 1.95 -4.08 7.37
N TRP A 309 2.83 -4.80 6.68
CA TRP A 309 4.28 -4.74 6.88
C TRP A 309 4.91 -3.61 6.06
N HIS A 310 5.67 -2.76 6.74
CA HIS A 310 6.35 -1.60 6.16
C HIS A 310 7.86 -1.71 6.37
N THR A 311 8.63 -1.54 5.30
CA THR A 311 10.08 -1.39 5.39
C THR A 311 10.42 -0.07 6.07
N TYR A 312 10.98 -0.17 7.27
CA TYR A 312 11.44 0.96 8.06
C TYR A 312 12.91 1.27 7.79
N TRP A 313 13.70 0.23 7.49
CA TRP A 313 15.11 0.34 7.12
C TRP A 313 15.50 -0.80 6.20
N ASP A 314 16.37 -0.54 5.24
CA ASP A 314 17.01 -1.57 4.43
C ASP A 314 18.44 -1.21 3.98
N ASP A 315 19.32 -2.18 4.11
CA ASP A 315 20.63 -2.21 3.49
C ASP A 315 21.01 -3.68 3.20
N PRO A 316 22.13 -3.96 2.50
CA PRO A 316 22.53 -5.33 2.19
C PRO A 316 22.77 -6.27 3.39
N LYS A 317 22.91 -5.73 4.61
CA LYS A 317 23.16 -6.51 5.83
C LYS A 317 21.92 -6.66 6.69
N LEU A 318 20.99 -5.69 6.66
CA LEU A 318 19.83 -5.67 7.52
C LEU A 318 18.62 -5.05 6.83
N ILE A 319 17.48 -5.75 6.91
CA ILE A 319 16.17 -5.20 6.60
C ILE A 319 15.33 -5.20 7.87
N VAL A 320 14.69 -4.08 8.18
CA VAL A 320 13.77 -3.92 9.30
C VAL A 320 12.37 -3.65 8.76
N LEU A 321 11.45 -4.56 9.03
CA LEU A 321 10.02 -4.40 8.77
C LEU A 321 9.29 -4.13 10.08
N LYS A 322 8.30 -3.24 10.04
CA LYS A 322 7.36 -3.03 11.14
C LYS A 322 5.95 -3.33 10.67
N ARG A 323 5.21 -4.11 11.46
CA ARG A 323 3.79 -4.38 11.22
C ARG A 323 2.95 -3.34 11.93
N LEU A 324 2.05 -2.71 11.20
CA LEU A 324 1.05 -1.82 11.77
C LEU A 324 -0.33 -2.49 11.87
N ASP A 325 -0.96 -2.34 13.03
CA ASP A 325 -2.40 -2.54 13.20
C ASP A 325 -3.00 -1.26 13.78
N LYS A 326 -3.99 -0.68 13.07
CA LYS A 326 -4.69 0.56 13.44
C LYS A 326 -3.74 1.70 13.88
N GLY A 327 -2.66 1.89 13.11
CA GLY A 327 -1.66 2.94 13.35
C GLY A 327 -0.67 2.64 14.48
N LYS A 328 -0.69 1.45 15.09
CA LYS A 328 0.26 1.03 16.14
C LYS A 328 1.18 -0.08 15.64
N VAL A 329 2.44 -0.05 16.07
CA VAL A 329 3.37 -1.16 15.81
C VAL A 329 3.00 -2.31 16.73
N VAL A 330 2.66 -3.45 16.13
CA VAL A 330 2.33 -4.69 16.87
C VAL A 330 3.44 -5.74 16.76
N ALA A 331 4.32 -5.61 15.77
CA ALA A 331 5.49 -6.45 15.64
C ALA A 331 6.60 -5.76 14.82
N GLN A 332 7.83 -6.18 15.03
CA GLN A 332 8.98 -5.84 14.20
C GLN A 332 9.65 -7.12 13.70
N CYS A 333 10.07 -7.16 12.44
CA CYS A 333 10.86 -8.24 11.87
C CYS A 333 12.21 -7.67 11.42
N ASN A 334 13.30 -8.27 11.91
CA ASN A 334 14.65 -7.98 11.43
C ASN A 334 15.14 -9.15 10.59
N LEU A 335 15.56 -8.90 9.35
CA LEU A 335 16.19 -9.88 8.47
C LEU A 335 17.67 -9.54 8.34
N ALA A 336 18.50 -10.21 9.12
CA ALA A 336 19.94 -9.94 9.21
C ALA A 336 20.75 -10.98 8.42
N ALA A 337 21.63 -10.51 7.53
CA ALA A 337 22.55 -11.39 6.81
C ALA A 337 23.54 -12.05 7.79
N GLY A 338 23.53 -13.38 7.81
CA GLY A 338 24.44 -14.19 8.62
C GLY A 338 25.77 -14.47 7.90
N PRO A 339 26.80 -14.93 8.64
CA PRO A 339 28.03 -15.40 8.01
C PRO A 339 27.75 -16.62 7.11
N GLY A 340 28.50 -16.76 6.03
CA GLY A 340 28.37 -17.90 5.12
C GLY A 340 28.68 -19.22 5.84
N ALA A 341 27.78 -20.19 5.74
CA ALA A 341 27.95 -21.54 6.29
C ALA A 341 28.88 -22.42 5.43
N GLY A 342 28.96 -22.11 4.14
CA GLY A 342 29.42 -23.02 3.10
C GLY A 342 28.30 -23.94 2.59
N LYS A 343 28.47 -24.46 1.38
CA LYS A 343 27.46 -25.22 0.64
C LYS A 343 26.86 -26.36 1.45
N GLY A 344 25.53 -26.43 1.52
CA GLY A 344 24.78 -27.46 2.22
C GLY A 344 24.99 -27.51 3.74
N ARG A 345 25.65 -26.50 4.33
CA ARG A 345 25.86 -26.43 5.78
C ARG A 345 24.98 -25.35 6.39
N HIS A 346 24.69 -25.51 7.67
CA HIS A 346 24.04 -24.54 8.53
C HIS A 346 24.41 -24.87 9.98
N GLN A 347 24.11 -23.97 10.91
CA GLN A 347 24.24 -24.25 12.32
C GLN A 347 23.21 -25.31 12.76
N ASP A 348 23.61 -26.16 13.72
CA ASP A 348 22.70 -27.14 14.34
C ASP A 348 21.69 -26.46 15.29
N LEU A 349 20.50 -27.06 15.47
CA LEU A 349 19.41 -26.48 16.26
C LEU A 349 19.80 -26.28 17.72
N ALA A 350 20.50 -27.23 18.33
CA ALA A 350 20.90 -27.14 19.73
C ALA A 350 21.89 -26.00 19.93
N GLN A 351 22.88 -25.89 19.03
CA GLN A 351 23.86 -24.80 19.04
C GLN A 351 23.18 -23.44 18.85
N PHE A 352 22.22 -23.36 17.92
CA PHE A 352 21.47 -22.13 17.68
C PHE A 352 20.67 -21.71 18.92
N ARG A 353 19.99 -22.65 19.60
CA ARG A 353 19.29 -22.38 20.87
C ARG A 353 20.23 -21.89 21.96
N ASP A 354 21.40 -22.52 22.10
CA ASP A 354 22.40 -22.10 23.08
C ASP A 354 22.92 -20.68 22.80
N ASP A 355 23.13 -20.33 21.53
CA ASP A 355 23.51 -18.97 21.11
C ASP A 355 22.43 -17.94 21.44
N LEU A 356 21.16 -18.25 21.20
CA LEU A 356 20.04 -17.39 21.55
C LEU A 356 19.95 -17.16 23.06
N ARG A 357 20.08 -18.21 23.86
CA ARG A 357 20.07 -18.09 25.33
C ARG A 357 21.24 -17.23 25.82
N ARG A 358 22.44 -17.43 25.26
CA ARG A 358 23.63 -16.63 25.60
C ARG A 358 23.49 -15.16 25.20
N SER A 359 22.89 -14.88 24.05
CA SER A 359 22.74 -13.50 23.56
C SER A 359 21.71 -12.72 24.37
N LEU A 360 20.60 -13.36 24.76
CA LEU A 360 19.53 -12.73 25.54
C LEU A 360 19.88 -12.52 27.01
N LYS A 361 20.78 -13.33 27.59
CA LYS A 361 21.24 -13.20 28.99
C LYS A 361 20.05 -13.11 29.95
N GLN A 362 20.00 -12.08 30.80
CA GLN A 362 18.93 -11.85 31.77
C GLN A 362 17.56 -11.57 31.15
N ARG A 363 17.47 -11.28 29.85
CA ARG A 363 16.19 -11.09 29.14
C ARG A 363 15.50 -12.41 28.85
N PHE A 364 16.24 -13.52 28.78
CA PHE A 364 15.69 -14.85 28.50
C PHE A 364 14.86 -15.36 29.68
N VAL A 365 13.65 -15.83 29.42
CA VAL A 365 12.83 -16.55 30.40
C VAL A 365 12.75 -18.02 30.05
N GLN A 366 12.18 -18.36 28.88
CA GLN A 366 12.04 -19.76 28.45
C GLN A 366 11.94 -19.90 26.94
N PHE A 367 12.23 -21.11 26.44
CA PHE A 367 11.90 -21.51 25.07
C PHE A 367 10.43 -21.95 25.00
N LEU A 368 9.72 -21.52 23.96
CA LEU A 368 8.32 -21.88 23.68
C LEU A 368 8.21 -23.06 22.70
N GLY A 369 9.23 -23.25 21.87
CA GLY A 369 9.29 -24.32 20.88
C GLY A 369 10.51 -24.17 19.99
N ALA A 370 10.92 -25.25 19.35
CA ALA A 370 12.02 -25.25 18.40
C ALA A 370 11.86 -26.40 17.40
N GLY A 371 12.09 -26.13 16.11
CA GLY A 371 12.00 -27.17 15.09
C GLY A 371 12.23 -26.65 13.67
N GLU A 372 12.27 -27.59 12.74
CA GLU A 372 12.25 -27.30 11.31
C GLU A 372 10.88 -26.79 10.88
N VAL A 373 10.87 -25.87 9.92
CA VAL A 373 9.65 -25.33 9.32
C VAL A 373 9.73 -25.43 7.80
N ASP A 374 8.57 -25.59 7.18
CA ASP A 374 8.46 -25.68 5.73
C ASP A 374 8.94 -24.41 5.01
N GLY A 375 9.27 -24.55 3.74
CA GLY A 375 9.40 -23.43 2.81
C GLY A 375 9.72 -23.90 1.40
N ASP A 376 10.45 -23.08 0.62
CA ASP A 376 10.71 -23.35 -0.81
C ASP A 376 11.21 -24.79 -1.09
N PRO A 377 10.46 -25.59 -1.87
CA PRO A 377 10.87 -26.93 -2.29
C PRO A 377 12.17 -26.97 -3.11
N ALA A 378 12.53 -25.87 -3.78
CA ALA A 378 13.78 -25.75 -4.52
C ALA A 378 15.02 -25.63 -3.60
N GLY A 379 14.79 -25.46 -2.30
CA GLY A 379 15.76 -25.80 -1.27
C GLY A 379 16.08 -24.68 -0.29
N GLY A 380 16.84 -25.08 0.73
CA GLY A 380 17.23 -24.25 1.85
C GLY A 380 16.65 -24.77 3.15
N PHE A 381 17.38 -24.56 4.21
CA PHE A 381 17.04 -25.04 5.54
C PHE A 381 16.42 -23.93 6.37
N ARG A 382 15.44 -24.25 7.21
CA ARG A 382 14.74 -23.28 8.05
C ARG A 382 14.46 -23.86 9.44
N TYR A 383 15.01 -23.25 10.48
CA TYR A 383 14.60 -23.49 11.85
C TYR A 383 13.77 -22.32 12.37
N LYS A 384 12.78 -22.62 13.20
CA LYS A 384 12.10 -21.68 14.09
C LYS A 384 12.46 -22.00 15.53
N VAL A 385 12.75 -20.97 16.33
CA VAL A 385 12.87 -21.05 17.79
C VAL A 385 12.04 -19.92 18.41
N GLY A 386 10.96 -20.29 19.09
CA GLY A 386 10.15 -19.35 19.88
C GLY A 386 10.75 -19.16 21.27
N VAL A 387 10.86 -17.90 21.71
CA VAL A 387 11.45 -17.51 22.99
C VAL A 387 10.53 -16.53 23.68
N GLN A 388 10.25 -16.78 24.96
CA GLN A 388 9.66 -15.78 25.85
C GLN A 388 10.77 -15.12 26.65
N GLY A 389 10.65 -13.81 26.83
CA GLY A 389 11.46 -13.10 27.81
C GLY A 389 10.93 -11.73 28.17
N ARG A 390 11.83 -10.85 28.63
CA ARG A 390 11.46 -9.55 29.18
C ARG A 390 12.40 -8.43 28.76
N GLU A 391 11.85 -7.24 28.70
CA GLU A 391 12.58 -5.98 28.61
C GLU A 391 12.09 -5.03 29.71
N GLY A 392 12.84 -4.97 30.81
CA GLY A 392 12.34 -4.42 32.06
C GLY A 392 11.14 -5.21 32.57
N GLU A 393 10.01 -4.52 32.78
CA GLU A 393 8.75 -5.15 33.19
C GLU A 393 7.86 -5.61 32.03
N LEU A 394 8.24 -5.29 30.78
CA LEU A 394 7.48 -5.67 29.61
C LEU A 394 7.78 -7.12 29.21
N GLY A 395 6.75 -7.95 29.12
CA GLY A 395 6.85 -9.28 28.52
C GLY A 395 7.01 -9.19 27.01
N VAL A 396 8.01 -9.90 26.48
CA VAL A 396 8.38 -9.89 25.05
C VAL A 396 8.44 -11.31 24.53
N LEU A 397 7.92 -11.51 23.32
CA LEU A 397 8.08 -12.73 22.55
C LEU A 397 9.05 -12.48 21.40
N TRP A 398 9.90 -13.47 21.15
CA TRP A 398 10.75 -13.52 19.97
C TRP A 398 10.54 -14.83 19.21
N ASP A 399 10.29 -14.72 17.91
CA ASP A 399 10.42 -15.85 16.99
C ASP A 399 11.69 -15.66 16.17
N TYR A 400 12.68 -16.51 16.45
CA TYR A 400 13.95 -16.54 15.74
C TYR A 400 13.90 -17.57 14.62
N TYR A 401 14.36 -17.19 13.44
CA TYR A 401 14.55 -18.10 12.33
C TYR A 401 15.99 -18.11 11.85
N LEU A 402 16.57 -19.31 11.74
CA LEU A 402 17.82 -19.52 11.02
C LEU A 402 17.48 -20.11 9.65
N ILE A 403 17.85 -19.39 8.60
CA ILE A 403 17.54 -19.76 7.23
C ILE A 403 18.86 -19.88 6.47
N ALA A 404 19.10 -20.99 5.80
CA ALA A 404 20.30 -21.20 5.00
C ALA A 404 19.94 -21.56 3.56
N SER A 405 20.63 -20.96 2.59
CA SER A 405 20.51 -21.33 1.18
C SER A 405 21.30 -22.61 0.88
N PRO A 406 20.98 -23.33 -0.21
CA PRO A 406 21.79 -24.47 -0.65
C PRO A 406 23.28 -24.13 -0.86
N GLU A 407 23.59 -22.89 -1.24
CA GLU A 407 24.96 -22.41 -1.45
C GLU A 407 25.63 -21.88 -0.17
N GLY A 408 24.90 -21.86 0.96
CA GLY A 408 25.42 -21.54 2.28
C GLY A 408 25.31 -20.08 2.69
N ASP A 409 24.56 -19.24 1.95
CA ASP A 409 24.13 -17.93 2.46
C ASP A 409 23.22 -18.15 3.67
N GLN A 410 23.35 -17.31 4.70
CA GLN A 410 22.51 -17.40 5.89
C GLN A 410 21.72 -16.11 6.10
N LEU A 411 20.50 -16.26 6.62
CA LEU A 411 19.65 -15.18 7.07
C LEU A 411 19.11 -15.51 8.46
N LEU A 412 19.28 -14.59 9.40
CA LEU A 412 18.65 -14.62 10.72
C LEU A 412 17.42 -13.71 10.65
N ALA A 413 16.22 -14.28 10.69
CA ALA A 413 15.01 -13.51 10.92
C ALA A 413 14.71 -13.45 12.42
N THR A 414 14.33 -12.28 12.92
CA THR A 414 13.88 -12.12 14.31
C THR A 414 12.60 -11.31 14.32
N PHE A 415 11.50 -11.95 14.70
CA PHE A 415 10.25 -11.26 14.99
C PHE A 415 10.23 -10.91 16.47
N THR A 416 9.89 -9.66 16.78
CA THR A 416 9.80 -9.14 18.15
C THR A 416 8.41 -8.52 18.34
N LEU A 417 7.72 -8.92 19.40
CA LEU A 417 6.40 -8.40 19.76
C LEU A 417 6.20 -8.41 21.28
N ALA A 418 5.34 -7.53 21.78
CA ALA A 418 4.92 -7.61 23.17
C ALA A 418 3.98 -8.82 23.35
N GLU A 419 4.01 -9.46 24.52
CA GLU A 419 3.16 -10.63 24.81
C GLU A 419 1.67 -10.36 24.57
N GLN A 420 1.21 -9.15 24.89
CA GLN A 420 -0.19 -8.72 24.71
C GLN A 420 -0.63 -8.66 23.24
N ASP A 421 0.32 -8.52 22.30
CA ASP A 421 0.04 -8.39 20.86
C ASP A 421 0.10 -9.75 20.13
N ALA A 422 0.44 -10.84 20.83
CA ALA A 422 0.61 -12.18 20.25
C ALA A 422 -0.62 -12.68 19.49
N ALA A 423 -1.83 -12.43 20.03
CA ALA A 423 -3.07 -12.82 19.38
C ALA A 423 -3.32 -12.07 18.07
N ALA A 424 -2.99 -10.77 18.02
CA ALA A 424 -3.12 -9.95 16.82
C ALA A 424 -2.05 -10.30 15.76
N PHE A 425 -0.88 -10.75 16.22
CA PHE A 425 0.21 -11.20 15.35
C PHE A 425 -0.09 -12.53 14.66
N GLY A 426 -0.70 -13.49 15.36
CA GLY A 426 -1.06 -14.79 14.79
C GLY A 426 0.16 -15.56 14.26
N ALA A 427 0.07 -16.04 13.02
CA ALA A 427 1.12 -16.84 12.34
C ALA A 427 1.82 -16.07 11.21
N GLN A 428 1.86 -14.74 11.29
CA GLN A 428 2.41 -13.86 10.25
C GLN A 428 3.90 -14.09 9.99
N ASP A 429 4.64 -14.53 10.99
CA ASP A 429 6.03 -14.93 10.84
C ASP A 429 6.19 -16.14 9.91
N LEU A 430 5.35 -17.16 10.07
CA LEU A 430 5.36 -18.35 9.22
C LEU A 430 4.98 -18.00 7.77
N GLU A 431 4.02 -17.10 7.56
CA GLU A 431 3.65 -16.64 6.21
C GLU A 431 4.82 -15.95 5.49
N ILE A 432 5.51 -15.03 6.18
CA ILE A 432 6.67 -14.33 5.62
C ILE A 432 7.81 -15.31 5.34
N ILE A 433 8.20 -16.11 6.34
CA ILE A 433 9.38 -16.96 6.22
C ILE A 433 9.15 -18.14 5.27
N GLY A 434 7.94 -18.71 5.27
CA GLY A 434 7.55 -19.77 4.35
C GLY A 434 7.55 -19.32 2.88
N SER A 435 7.30 -18.04 2.62
CA SER A 435 7.33 -17.47 1.26
C SER A 435 8.74 -17.09 0.78
N LEU A 436 9.75 -17.14 1.63
CA LEU A 436 11.11 -16.74 1.28
C LEU A 436 11.71 -17.69 0.24
N GLN A 437 12.19 -17.13 -0.86
CA GLN A 437 12.88 -17.81 -1.94
C GLN A 437 14.30 -17.26 -2.12
N TRP A 438 15.25 -18.18 -2.24
CA TRP A 438 16.63 -17.83 -2.57
C TRP A 438 16.77 -17.60 -4.07
N ASN A 439 17.38 -16.50 -4.45
CA ASN A 439 17.67 -16.18 -5.84
C ASN A 439 18.99 -16.81 -6.26
N GLY A 440 19.03 -17.41 -7.45
CA GLY A 440 20.29 -17.92 -8.01
C GLY A 440 21.31 -16.80 -8.26
N PRO A 441 22.62 -17.12 -8.38
CA PRO A 441 23.69 -16.14 -8.55
C PRO A 441 23.48 -15.18 -9.75
N ALA A 442 22.89 -15.69 -10.84
CA ALA A 442 22.59 -14.92 -12.04
C ALA A 442 21.42 -13.93 -11.86
N ALA A 443 20.49 -14.21 -10.96
CA ALA A 443 19.37 -13.32 -10.63
C ALA A 443 19.83 -12.20 -9.69
N ALA A 444 20.68 -12.51 -8.69
CA ALA A 444 21.26 -11.52 -7.79
C ALA A 444 22.13 -10.48 -8.53
N ALA A 445 22.88 -10.90 -9.56
CA ALA A 445 23.69 -9.99 -10.38
C ALA A 445 22.88 -8.96 -11.18
N LYS A 446 21.61 -9.27 -11.52
CA LYS A 446 20.70 -8.36 -12.26
C LYS A 446 19.92 -7.40 -11.36
N ALA A 447 19.89 -7.65 -10.05
CA ALA A 447 19.18 -6.83 -9.06
C ALA A 447 20.05 -5.69 -8.51
N LYS A 448 21.33 -5.61 -8.89
CA LYS A 448 22.21 -4.50 -8.54
C LYS A 448 21.74 -3.25 -9.33
N PRO A 449 21.42 -2.13 -8.65
CA PRO A 449 20.87 -0.94 -9.30
C PRO A 449 21.84 -0.33 -10.31
#